data_AF-A0A7Y7NNP5-F1
#
_entry.id   AF-A0A7Y7NNP5-F1
#
_cell.length_a   1.000
_cell.length_b   1.000
_cell.length_c   1.000
_cell.angle_alpha   90.00
_cell.angle_beta   90.00
_cell.angle_gamma   90.00
#
_symmetry.space_group_name_H-M   'P 1'
#
loop_
_entity.id
_entity.type
_entity.pdbx_description
1 polymer ?
#
loop_
_entity_poly.entity_id
_entity_poly.type
_entity_poly.pdbx_seq_one_letter_code
_entity_poly.pdbx_strand_id
1 'polypeptide(L)'
;MSFYFPPSPAGTGKSIIIAEEVSNTGPEYAAMQLAVNKIILGATPLVNTAPVAAPKPKALAQKVMTVQLKSSKPTTRFNDEQAAKVARASLGDEGVGAYVKLFSDPMNPARQLLAKSGAPYQYHKKHTMPYIDRGPRFLPVGLYEEYRDEMRALRSELAADKAAVIPKYDTYVALDVAYRNAKAAALGNVGRATAADYPTAEQFEKAIDFQVTFMPLPDRTHAVFDVDEEDQKALDTFMEDALKRAVDDLRERITTPLHDLIDKLNETPKKKGSGDEDGKGTGIFRDTKITNVTDAVAIVRKLAMEDSEVLAACDMVESAMKPVVDYPEAVRQSPVVREAAAKRLADVASKMGAFFGG
;
A
#
# COMPACT_ATOMS: atom_id res chain seq x y z
N MET A 1 -74.87 -10.20 34.20
CA MET A 1 -73.68 -9.86 35.02
C MET A 1 -72.48 -9.85 34.09
N SER A 2 -71.57 -8.88 34.00
CA SER A 2 -71.37 -7.54 34.55
C SER A 2 -69.96 -7.11 34.08
N PHE A 3 -69.82 -5.91 33.50
CA PHE A 3 -68.62 -5.05 33.38
C PHE A 3 -67.35 -5.59 32.67
N TYR A 4 -66.82 -4.98 31.59
CA TYR A 4 -66.24 -3.64 31.33
C TYR A 4 -64.69 -3.65 31.36
N PHE A 5 -64.12 -2.86 30.45
CA PHE A 5 -62.79 -2.85 29.81
C PHE A 5 -61.71 -2.05 30.66
N PRO A 6 -60.47 -1.78 30.17
CA PRO A 6 -59.10 -2.12 30.65
C PRO A 6 -58.36 -0.90 31.32
N PRO A 7 -57.01 -0.62 31.33
CA PRO A 7 -55.78 -1.23 30.73
C PRO A 7 -54.51 -1.38 31.63
N SER A 8 -53.41 -1.88 31.01
CA SER A 8 -51.96 -2.01 31.35
C SER A 8 -51.37 -1.19 32.53
N PRO A 9 -50.29 -1.66 33.22
CA PRO A 9 -48.93 -1.15 32.86
C PRO A 9 -47.72 -2.11 33.08
N ALA A 10 -46.58 -1.60 32.62
CA ALA A 10 -45.22 -2.14 32.55
C ALA A 10 -44.44 -2.32 33.88
N GLY A 11 -43.29 -3.02 33.78
CA GLY A 11 -42.18 -3.02 34.74
C GLY A 11 -41.52 -4.41 34.87
N THR A 12 -40.24 -4.63 35.17
CA THR A 12 -39.04 -3.79 35.33
C THR A 12 -37.87 -4.78 35.43
N GLY A 13 -36.90 -4.77 34.52
CA GLY A 13 -35.68 -5.58 34.60
C GLY A 13 -34.46 -4.69 34.84
N LYS A 14 -33.98 -4.64 36.07
CA LYS A 14 -32.81 -3.84 36.50
C LYS A 14 -31.51 -4.46 35.99
N SER A 15 -30.70 -3.70 35.26
CA SER A 15 -29.25 -3.88 35.18
C SER A 15 -28.58 -2.65 35.81
N ILE A 16 -27.93 -2.89 36.93
CA ILE A 16 -27.19 -1.91 37.72
C ILE A 16 -25.81 -1.76 37.05
N ILE A 17 -25.54 -0.59 36.47
CA ILE A 17 -24.17 -0.14 36.19
C ILE A 17 -23.91 1.01 37.17
N ILE A 18 -23.01 0.78 38.12
CA ILE A 18 -22.49 1.80 39.02
C ILE A 18 -21.53 2.65 38.17
N ALA A 19 -21.99 3.81 37.73
CA ALA A 19 -21.10 4.86 37.23
C ALA A 19 -20.54 5.60 38.43
N GLU A 20 -19.26 5.40 38.70
CA GLU A 20 -18.50 6.25 39.61
C GLU A 20 -18.33 7.62 38.94
N GLU A 21 -19.06 8.60 39.46
CA GLU A 21 -19.11 9.98 38.98
C GLU A 21 -17.79 10.70 39.35
N VAL A 22 -16.78 10.60 38.48
CA VAL A 22 -15.65 11.53 38.51
C VAL A 22 -16.00 12.70 37.60
N SER A 23 -16.41 13.81 38.21
CA SER A 23 -16.72 15.09 37.57
C SER A 23 -15.47 15.72 36.97
N ASN A 24 -15.07 15.26 35.79
CA ASN A 24 -14.00 15.88 35.02
C ASN A 24 -14.59 16.73 33.89
N THR A 25 -15.09 17.93 34.23
CA THR A 25 -15.75 18.89 33.32
C THR A 25 -14.76 19.75 32.53
N GLY A 26 -13.74 19.12 31.95
CA GLY A 26 -12.80 19.77 31.04
C GLY A 26 -13.26 19.73 29.58
N PRO A 27 -12.79 20.66 28.72
CA PRO A 27 -13.07 20.63 27.27
C PRO A 27 -12.63 19.32 26.58
N GLU A 28 -11.65 18.62 27.15
CA GLU A 28 -11.19 17.30 26.69
C GLU A 28 -12.24 16.19 26.91
N TYR A 29 -13.00 16.24 28.00
CA TYR A 29 -14.04 15.25 28.29
C TYR A 29 -15.26 15.44 27.37
N ALA A 30 -15.63 16.68 27.07
CA ALA A 30 -16.67 16.99 26.09
C ALA A 30 -16.27 16.53 24.67
N ALA A 31 -14.99 16.70 24.28
CA ALA A 31 -14.47 16.18 23.02
C ALA A 31 -14.48 14.65 22.98
N MET A 32 -14.13 13.98 24.09
CA MET A 32 -14.18 12.52 24.20
C MET A 32 -15.62 11.99 24.15
N GLN A 33 -16.57 12.64 24.83
CA GLN A 33 -17.99 12.29 24.75
C GLN A 33 -18.59 12.53 23.36
N LEU A 34 -18.19 13.60 22.67
CA LEU A 34 -18.59 13.85 21.29
C LEU A 34 -18.02 12.80 20.33
N ALA A 35 -16.76 12.39 20.53
CA ALA A 35 -16.13 11.31 19.78
C ALA A 35 -16.84 9.97 20.01
N VAL A 36 -17.12 9.62 21.27
CA VAL A 36 -17.91 8.46 21.66
C VAL A 36 -19.29 8.50 20.98
N ASN A 37 -20.00 9.63 21.04
CA ASN A 37 -21.31 9.75 20.39
C ASN A 37 -21.23 9.67 18.86
N LYS A 38 -20.24 10.26 18.21
CA LYS A 38 -20.10 10.18 16.73
C LYS A 38 -19.64 8.80 16.25
N ILE A 39 -18.79 8.13 17.00
CA ILE A 39 -18.26 6.80 16.66
C ILE A 39 -19.31 5.71 16.98
N ILE A 40 -19.97 5.79 18.15
CA ILE A 40 -20.93 4.79 18.65
C ILE A 40 -22.36 5.04 18.15
N LEU A 41 -22.85 6.28 18.16
CA LEU A 41 -24.25 6.63 17.86
C LEU A 41 -24.47 7.21 16.45
N GLY A 42 -23.40 7.57 15.73
CA GLY A 42 -23.46 8.13 14.38
C GLY A 42 -23.78 7.10 13.28
N ALA A 43 -24.77 6.24 13.51
CA ALA A 43 -25.34 5.35 12.52
C ALA A 43 -26.28 6.14 11.60
N THR A 44 -25.72 6.90 10.66
CA THR A 44 -26.50 7.33 9.49
C THR A 44 -26.84 6.09 8.65
N PRO A 45 -28.11 5.83 8.33
CA PRO A 45 -28.47 4.73 7.45
C PRO A 45 -27.85 4.99 6.07
N LEU A 46 -26.99 4.07 5.65
CA LEU A 46 -26.40 4.09 4.32
C LEU A 46 -27.51 3.79 3.32
N VAL A 47 -27.69 4.70 2.37
CA VAL A 47 -28.67 4.61 1.29
C VAL A 47 -28.35 3.38 0.45
N ASN A 48 -29.36 2.52 0.25
CA ASN A 48 -29.30 1.37 -0.63
C ASN A 48 -29.29 1.87 -2.08
N THR A 49 -28.11 1.97 -2.70
CA THR A 49 -28.00 2.28 -4.12
C THR A 49 -28.16 0.99 -4.93
N ALA A 50 -29.19 0.96 -5.76
CA ALA A 50 -29.50 -0.12 -6.70
C ALA A 50 -28.29 -0.51 -7.57
N PRO A 51 -28.22 -1.75 -8.08
CA PRO A 51 -27.13 -2.19 -8.95
C PRO A 51 -27.11 -1.32 -10.22
N VAL A 52 -26.05 -0.52 -10.35
CA VAL A 52 -25.79 0.27 -11.55
C VAL A 52 -25.16 -0.67 -12.56
N ALA A 53 -25.84 -0.84 -13.70
CA ALA A 53 -25.43 -1.73 -14.77
C ALA A 53 -23.97 -1.46 -15.20
N ALA A 54 -23.20 -2.55 -15.36
CA ALA A 54 -21.84 -2.54 -15.87
C ALA A 54 -21.69 -1.61 -17.10
N PRO A 55 -20.66 -0.76 -17.14
CA PRO A 55 -20.52 0.24 -18.19
C PRO A 55 -20.37 -0.43 -19.56
N LYS A 56 -21.34 -0.19 -20.46
CA LYS A 56 -21.27 -0.62 -21.86
C LYS A 56 -20.11 0.07 -22.58
N PRO A 57 -19.39 -0.63 -23.48
CA PRO A 57 -18.19 -0.13 -24.15
C PRO A 57 -18.53 0.91 -25.23
N LYS A 58 -18.67 2.16 -24.80
CA LYS A 58 -18.39 3.36 -25.61
C LYS A 58 -17.55 4.31 -24.76
N ALA A 59 -16.22 4.33 -24.86
CA ALA A 59 -15.32 3.25 -25.26
C ALA A 59 -14.15 3.37 -24.28
N LEU A 60 -13.84 2.32 -23.51
CA LEU A 60 -12.75 2.31 -22.51
C LEU A 60 -11.46 2.97 -23.02
N ALA A 61 -11.16 2.79 -24.31
CA ALA A 61 -10.02 3.36 -25.01
C ALA A 61 -9.93 4.90 -24.99
N GLN A 62 -11.05 5.61 -24.82
CA GLN A 62 -11.06 7.07 -24.69
C GLN A 62 -10.74 7.55 -23.27
N LYS A 63 -10.95 6.70 -22.26
CA LYS A 63 -10.79 7.05 -20.84
C LYS A 63 -9.47 6.56 -20.25
N VAL A 64 -8.80 5.63 -20.92
CA VAL A 64 -7.64 4.92 -20.39
C VAL A 64 -6.58 4.80 -21.46
N MET A 65 -5.34 5.02 -21.06
CA MET A 65 -4.16 4.67 -21.85
C MET A 65 -3.34 3.61 -21.14
N THR A 66 -2.45 2.95 -21.85
CA THR A 66 -1.48 2.05 -21.25
C THR A 66 -0.16 2.78 -21.00
N VAL A 67 0.50 2.44 -19.90
CA VAL A 67 1.80 2.98 -19.52
C VAL A 67 2.73 1.86 -19.11
N GLN A 68 3.96 1.88 -19.61
CA GLN A 68 4.99 0.92 -19.26
C GLN A 68 6.16 1.66 -18.62
N LEU A 69 6.59 1.18 -17.45
CA LEU A 69 7.84 1.57 -16.82
C LEU A 69 8.90 0.50 -17.08
N LYS A 70 10.00 0.90 -17.70
CA LYS A 70 11.23 0.11 -17.73
C LYS A 70 12.21 0.77 -16.76
N SER A 71 12.71 0.04 -15.78
CA SER A 71 13.72 0.53 -14.84
C SER A 71 14.90 -0.44 -14.80
N SER A 72 16.10 0.09 -14.83
CA SER A 72 17.35 -0.65 -14.68
C SER A 72 18.02 -0.26 -13.37
N LYS A 73 18.68 -1.23 -12.75
CA LYS A 73 19.54 -1.04 -11.57
C LYS A 73 20.78 -1.92 -11.69
N PRO A 74 21.95 -1.49 -11.19
CA PRO A 74 23.14 -2.33 -11.16
C PRO A 74 22.93 -3.52 -10.24
N THR A 75 23.55 -4.64 -10.59
CA THR A 75 23.58 -5.81 -9.73
C THR A 75 24.39 -5.51 -8.49
N THR A 76 23.74 -5.44 -7.33
CA THR A 76 24.40 -5.20 -6.03
C THR A 76 24.82 -6.49 -5.35
N ARG A 77 25.00 -7.57 -6.12
CA ARG A 77 25.37 -8.90 -5.62
C ARG A 77 26.59 -9.36 -6.39
N PHE A 78 27.61 -9.75 -5.64
CA PHE A 78 28.83 -10.33 -6.19
C PHE A 78 28.91 -11.79 -5.76
N ASN A 79 29.26 -12.69 -6.67
CA ASN A 79 29.45 -14.11 -6.37
C ASN A 79 30.81 -14.30 -5.69
N ASP A 80 30.79 -14.71 -4.43
CA ASP A 80 32.00 -15.04 -3.68
C ASP A 80 32.34 -16.51 -3.91
N GLU A 81 33.16 -16.76 -4.93
CA GLU A 81 33.52 -18.13 -5.33
C GLU A 81 34.20 -18.92 -4.21
N GLN A 82 34.97 -18.26 -3.35
CA GLN A 82 35.64 -18.94 -2.24
C GLN A 82 34.65 -19.33 -1.15
N ALA A 83 33.72 -18.44 -0.78
CA ALA A 83 32.64 -18.79 0.15
C ALA A 83 31.73 -19.87 -0.44
N ALA A 84 31.49 -19.83 -1.77
CA ALA A 84 30.74 -20.87 -2.46
C ALA A 84 31.47 -22.22 -2.40
N LYS A 85 32.79 -22.26 -2.59
CA LYS A 85 33.60 -23.48 -2.45
C LYS A 85 33.50 -24.10 -1.05
N VAL A 86 33.59 -23.28 0.00
CA VAL A 86 33.44 -23.75 1.38
C VAL A 86 32.03 -24.30 1.61
N ALA A 87 31.00 -23.59 1.15
CA ALA A 87 29.61 -24.03 1.28
C ALA A 87 29.35 -25.36 0.55
N ARG A 88 29.82 -25.49 -0.70
CA ARG A 88 29.72 -26.72 -1.51
C ARG A 88 30.41 -27.90 -0.83
N ALA A 89 31.62 -27.69 -0.32
CA ALA A 89 32.37 -28.73 0.40
C ALA A 89 31.65 -29.15 1.69
N SER A 90 31.00 -28.23 2.40
CA SER A 90 30.28 -28.53 3.63
C SER A 90 28.93 -29.22 3.42
N LEU A 91 28.25 -28.95 2.30
CA LEU A 91 26.89 -29.42 2.01
C LEU A 91 26.86 -30.61 1.05
N GLY A 92 27.96 -30.90 0.34
CA GLY A 92 28.01 -31.96 -0.67
C GLY A 92 27.19 -31.66 -1.93
N ASP A 93 26.84 -30.39 -2.17
CA ASP A 93 26.03 -29.92 -3.29
C ASP A 93 26.80 -28.86 -4.08
N GLU A 94 27.18 -29.18 -5.32
CA GLU A 94 27.90 -28.27 -6.23
C GLU A 94 27.04 -27.10 -6.72
N GLY A 95 25.71 -27.20 -6.64
CA GLY A 95 24.77 -26.16 -7.02
C GLY A 95 24.75 -24.97 -6.06
N VAL A 96 25.33 -25.09 -4.87
CA VAL A 96 25.32 -24.02 -3.87
C VAL A 96 26.20 -22.85 -4.31
N GLY A 97 25.64 -21.64 -4.32
CA GLY A 97 26.35 -20.38 -4.56
C GLY A 97 26.38 -19.51 -3.31
N ALA A 98 27.42 -18.69 -3.16
CA ALA A 98 27.52 -17.71 -2.09
C ALA A 98 27.56 -16.30 -2.70
N TYR A 99 26.63 -15.45 -2.30
CA TYR A 99 26.53 -14.09 -2.82
C TYR A 99 26.72 -13.07 -1.71
N VAL A 100 27.56 -12.08 -1.97
CA VAL A 100 27.76 -10.95 -1.07
C VAL A 100 27.03 -9.73 -1.60
N LYS A 101 26.33 -9.02 -0.71
CA LYS A 101 25.66 -7.78 -1.05
C LYS A 101 26.65 -6.61 -1.00
N LEU A 102 26.83 -5.94 -2.15
CA LEU A 102 27.60 -4.70 -2.27
C LEU A 102 26.81 -3.52 -1.68
N PHE A 103 27.53 -2.49 -1.24
CA PHE A 103 26.96 -1.29 -0.58
C PHE A 103 26.07 -1.69 0.60
N SER A 104 26.66 -2.50 1.47
CA SER A 104 25.95 -3.13 2.59
C SER A 104 25.60 -2.12 3.69
N ASP A 105 26.45 -1.11 3.87
CA ASP A 105 26.27 -0.01 4.82
C ASP A 105 25.10 0.93 4.42
N PRO A 106 24.05 1.07 5.25
CA PRO A 106 22.97 2.03 5.06
C PRO A 106 23.41 3.49 4.86
N MET A 107 24.53 3.88 5.45
CA MET A 107 25.03 5.26 5.40
C MET A 107 25.80 5.56 4.11
N ASN A 108 26.12 4.55 3.30
CA ASN A 108 26.83 4.74 2.06
C ASN A 108 25.96 5.50 1.03
N PRO A 109 26.42 6.65 0.48
CA PRO A 109 25.65 7.42 -0.48
C PRO A 109 25.28 6.67 -1.76
N ALA A 110 26.13 5.74 -2.24
CA ALA A 110 25.82 4.90 -3.38
C ALA A 110 24.62 3.98 -3.09
N ARG A 111 24.51 3.47 -1.85
CA ARG A 111 23.34 2.70 -1.41
C ARG A 111 22.08 3.56 -1.34
N GLN A 112 22.20 4.78 -0.83
CA GLN A 112 21.06 5.70 -0.73
C GLN A 112 20.51 6.05 -2.13
N LEU A 113 21.40 6.31 -3.10
CA LEU A 113 21.02 6.49 -4.50
C LEU A 113 20.28 5.26 -5.06
N LEU A 114 20.74 4.03 -4.77
CA LEU A 114 20.06 2.80 -5.18
C LEU A 114 18.68 2.61 -4.53
N ALA A 115 18.51 3.08 -3.31
CA ALA A 115 17.22 3.08 -2.64
C ALA A 115 16.26 4.07 -3.30
N LYS A 116 16.73 5.31 -3.53
CA LYS A 116 15.95 6.38 -4.18
C LYS A 116 15.56 6.04 -5.63
N SER A 117 16.40 5.31 -6.37
CA SER A 117 16.04 4.82 -7.71
C SER A 117 14.85 3.85 -7.73
N GLY A 118 14.36 3.39 -6.57
CA GLY A 118 13.12 2.63 -6.45
C GLY A 118 11.84 3.49 -6.47
N ALA A 119 11.94 4.79 -6.23
CA ALA A 119 10.77 5.68 -6.13
C ALA A 119 9.90 5.69 -7.40
N PRO A 120 10.46 5.76 -8.63
CA PRO A 120 9.65 5.71 -9.85
C PRO A 120 8.80 4.43 -9.97
N TYR A 121 9.36 3.28 -9.57
CA TYR A 121 8.64 2.01 -9.59
C TYR A 121 7.49 1.98 -8.57
N GLN A 122 7.74 2.47 -7.36
CA GLN A 122 6.70 2.56 -6.33
C GLN A 122 5.58 3.51 -6.75
N TYR A 123 5.95 4.68 -7.26
CA TYR A 123 4.99 5.65 -7.78
C TYR A 123 4.16 5.07 -8.94
N HIS A 124 4.82 4.40 -9.89
CA HIS A 124 4.16 3.74 -11.02
C HIS A 124 3.16 2.69 -10.56
N LYS A 125 3.55 1.77 -9.66
CA LYS A 125 2.63 0.75 -9.13
C LYS A 125 1.44 1.39 -8.39
N LYS A 126 1.70 2.45 -7.62
CA LYS A 126 0.69 3.16 -6.82
C LYS A 126 -0.35 3.88 -7.69
N HIS A 127 0.05 4.48 -8.81
CA HIS A 127 -0.81 5.33 -9.64
C HIS A 127 -1.24 4.68 -10.96
N THR A 128 -1.15 3.36 -11.08
CA THR A 128 -1.60 2.62 -12.27
C THR A 128 -2.21 1.26 -11.89
N MET A 129 -3.10 0.74 -12.72
CA MET A 129 -3.76 -0.55 -12.52
C MET A 129 -3.17 -1.63 -13.42
N PRO A 130 -3.16 -2.91 -13.02
CA PRO A 130 -2.66 -3.98 -13.89
C PRO A 130 -3.49 -4.07 -15.18
N TYR A 131 -2.81 -4.20 -16.33
CA TYR A 131 -3.45 -4.56 -17.61
C TYR A 131 -3.07 -6.00 -17.97
N ILE A 132 -1.77 -6.29 -18.05
CA ILE A 132 -1.22 -7.64 -18.21
C ILE A 132 -0.16 -7.92 -17.16
N ASP A 133 0.07 -9.20 -16.87
CA ASP A 133 1.13 -9.63 -15.97
C ASP A 133 2.50 -9.21 -16.49
N ARG A 134 3.27 -8.53 -15.64
CA ARG A 134 4.63 -8.05 -15.95
C ARG A 134 4.74 -7.20 -17.23
N GLY A 135 3.69 -6.48 -17.60
CA GLY A 135 3.69 -5.62 -18.79
C GLY A 135 3.15 -4.20 -18.53
N PRO A 136 2.61 -3.54 -19.56
CA PRO A 136 1.96 -2.25 -19.41
C PRO A 136 0.84 -2.29 -18.37
N ARG A 137 0.52 -1.12 -17.83
CA ARG A 137 -0.50 -0.90 -16.81
C ARG A 137 -1.50 0.14 -17.32
N PHE A 138 -2.74 0.09 -16.88
CA PHE A 138 -3.73 1.11 -17.18
C PHE A 138 -3.43 2.39 -16.41
N LEU A 139 -3.52 3.51 -17.11
CA LEU A 139 -3.47 4.87 -16.59
C LEU A 139 -4.74 5.61 -17.04
N PRO A 140 -5.60 6.03 -16.10
CA PRO A 140 -6.73 6.89 -16.43
C PRO A 140 -6.25 8.20 -17.06
N VAL A 141 -6.92 8.65 -18.11
CA VAL A 141 -6.54 9.89 -18.84
C VAL A 141 -6.56 11.11 -17.91
N GLY A 142 -7.51 11.17 -16.97
CA GLY A 142 -7.56 12.26 -15.97
C GLY A 142 -6.36 12.31 -15.02
N LEU A 143 -5.59 11.22 -14.89
CA LEU A 143 -4.37 11.15 -14.06
C LEU A 143 -3.09 11.37 -14.88
N TYR A 144 -3.20 11.51 -16.20
CA TYR A 144 -2.05 11.55 -17.10
C TYR A 144 -1.08 12.69 -16.78
N GLU A 145 -1.58 13.91 -16.60
CA GLU A 145 -0.73 15.09 -16.38
C GLU A 145 0.02 15.00 -15.04
N GLU A 146 -0.69 14.70 -13.96
CA GLU A 146 -0.11 14.49 -12.62
C GLU A 146 0.97 13.40 -12.66
N TYR A 147 0.64 12.25 -13.27
CA TYR A 147 1.58 11.14 -13.39
C TYR A 147 2.82 11.50 -14.22
N ARG A 148 2.64 12.17 -15.36
CA ARG A 148 3.75 12.59 -16.24
C ARG A 148 4.68 13.56 -15.53
N ASP A 149 4.11 14.54 -14.83
CA ASP A 149 4.88 15.61 -14.20
C ASP A 149 5.66 15.08 -12.99
N GLU A 150 5.06 14.19 -12.19
CA GLU A 150 5.77 13.52 -11.10
C GLU A 150 6.90 12.61 -11.61
N MET A 151 6.67 11.82 -12.66
CA MET A 151 7.73 10.98 -13.24
C MET A 151 8.87 11.81 -13.84
N ARG A 152 8.59 13.04 -14.29
CA ARG A 152 9.61 14.01 -14.71
C ARG A 152 10.37 14.57 -13.50
N ALA A 153 9.68 14.90 -12.41
CA ALA A 153 10.30 15.36 -11.17
C ALA A 153 11.26 14.30 -10.62
N LEU A 154 10.81 13.04 -10.50
CA LEU A 154 11.63 11.91 -10.06
C LEU A 154 12.85 11.66 -10.96
N ARG A 155 12.74 11.94 -12.26
CA ARG A 155 13.88 11.87 -13.20
C ARG A 155 14.91 12.95 -12.88
N SER A 156 14.45 14.17 -12.62
CA SER A 156 15.30 15.30 -12.25
C SER A 156 16.02 15.05 -10.91
N GLU A 157 15.29 14.58 -9.90
CA GLU A 157 15.85 14.20 -8.60
C GLU A 157 16.92 13.12 -8.73
N LEU A 158 16.64 12.06 -9.50
CA LEU A 158 17.60 10.99 -9.73
C LEU A 158 18.85 11.49 -10.45
N ALA A 159 18.72 12.40 -11.42
CA ALA A 159 19.84 13.01 -12.10
C ALA A 159 20.69 13.88 -11.15
N ALA A 160 20.06 14.64 -10.26
CA ALA A 160 20.74 15.44 -9.25
C ALA A 160 21.49 14.55 -8.23
N ASP A 161 20.86 13.48 -7.75
CA ASP A 161 21.50 12.53 -6.84
C ASP A 161 22.69 11.82 -7.50
N LYS A 162 22.57 11.45 -8.79
CA LYS A 162 23.72 10.93 -9.56
C LYS A 162 24.86 11.94 -9.63
N ALA A 163 24.57 13.19 -9.99
CA ALA A 163 25.58 14.24 -10.08
C ALA A 163 26.32 14.46 -8.75
N ALA A 164 25.66 14.23 -7.60
CA ALA A 164 26.29 14.30 -6.29
C ALA A 164 27.13 13.05 -5.94
N VAL A 165 26.71 11.86 -6.40
CA VAL A 165 27.31 10.57 -6.01
C VAL A 165 28.44 10.13 -6.93
N ILE A 166 28.24 10.19 -8.26
CA ILE A 166 29.15 9.62 -9.25
C ILE A 166 30.58 10.18 -9.16
N PRO A 167 30.81 11.50 -8.95
CA PRO A 167 32.18 12.04 -8.83
C PRO A 167 32.96 11.49 -7.62
N LYS A 168 32.27 10.95 -6.61
CA LYS A 168 32.85 10.41 -5.38
C LYS A 168 32.70 8.89 -5.28
N TYR A 169 32.29 8.24 -6.37
CA TYR A 169 31.92 6.83 -6.37
C TYR A 169 33.05 5.92 -5.86
N ASP A 170 34.28 6.12 -6.32
CA ASP A 170 35.42 5.30 -5.89
C ASP A 170 35.71 5.43 -4.39
N THR A 171 35.44 6.61 -3.81
CA THR A 171 35.53 6.81 -2.35
C THR A 171 34.46 5.98 -1.63
N TYR A 172 33.23 5.94 -2.16
CA TYR A 172 32.15 5.15 -1.57
C TYR A 172 32.37 3.64 -1.72
N VAL A 173 33.03 3.19 -2.79
CA VAL A 173 33.48 1.81 -2.95
C VAL A 173 34.54 1.49 -1.88
N ALA A 174 35.55 2.34 -1.71
CA ALA A 174 36.59 2.14 -0.70
C ALA A 174 36.01 2.08 0.73
N LEU A 175 35.02 2.91 1.05
CA LEU A 175 34.31 2.88 2.33
C LEU A 175 33.56 1.56 2.55
N ASP A 176 32.83 1.06 1.55
CA ASP A 176 32.11 -0.21 1.69
C ASP A 176 33.08 -1.42 1.78
N VAL A 177 34.19 -1.39 1.05
CA VAL A 177 35.27 -2.38 1.17
C VAL A 177 35.83 -2.41 2.59
N ALA A 178 36.18 -1.24 3.15
CA ALA A 178 36.67 -1.13 4.52
C ALA A 178 35.64 -1.63 5.53
N TYR A 179 34.36 -1.25 5.37
CA TYR A 179 33.26 -1.70 6.22
C TYR A 179 33.09 -3.23 6.19
N ARG A 180 33.09 -3.84 5.00
CA ARG A 180 32.97 -5.30 4.84
C ARG A 180 34.15 -6.04 5.45
N ASN A 181 35.37 -5.54 5.27
CA ASN A 181 36.56 -6.14 5.84
C ASN A 181 36.61 -6.00 7.37
N ALA A 182 36.18 -4.86 7.92
CA ALA A 182 36.05 -4.68 9.36
C ALA A 182 35.02 -5.64 9.98
N LYS A 183 33.88 -5.86 9.32
CA LYS A 183 32.88 -6.85 9.75
C LYS A 183 33.43 -8.28 9.75
N ALA A 184 34.18 -8.67 8.73
CA ALA A 184 34.81 -9.98 8.68
C ALA A 184 35.84 -10.13 9.82
N ALA A 185 36.67 -9.11 10.03
CA ALA A 185 37.69 -9.10 11.10
C ALA A 185 37.07 -9.18 12.51
N ALA A 186 35.96 -8.49 12.75
CA ALA A 186 35.22 -8.58 14.02
C ALA A 186 34.70 -10.00 14.33
N LEU A 187 34.53 -10.83 13.30
CA LEU A 187 34.15 -12.25 13.41
C LEU A 187 35.38 -13.19 13.37
N GLY A 188 36.60 -12.66 13.47
CA GLY A 188 37.84 -13.43 13.42
C GLY A 188 38.24 -13.91 12.02
N ASN A 189 37.58 -13.42 10.96
CA ASN A 189 37.88 -13.80 9.58
C ASN A 189 38.76 -12.75 8.89
N VAL A 190 39.55 -13.18 7.91
CA VAL A 190 40.29 -12.25 7.03
C VAL A 190 39.30 -11.54 6.11
N GLY A 191 39.37 -10.21 6.06
CA GLY A 191 38.60 -9.40 5.11
C GLY A 191 39.04 -9.66 3.67
N ARG A 192 38.09 -9.93 2.77
CA ARG A 192 38.33 -10.32 1.37
C ARG A 192 37.71 -9.38 0.34
N ALA A 193 36.98 -8.35 0.78
CA ALA A 193 36.36 -7.41 -0.13
C ALA A 193 37.42 -6.58 -0.85
N THR A 194 37.27 -6.42 -2.16
CA THR A 194 38.17 -5.60 -2.98
C THR A 194 37.38 -4.64 -3.86
N ALA A 195 38.02 -3.57 -4.35
CA ALA A 195 37.38 -2.63 -5.27
C ALA A 195 36.99 -3.27 -6.62
N ALA A 196 37.67 -4.35 -7.02
CA ALA A 196 37.37 -5.09 -8.26
C ALA A 196 36.04 -5.85 -8.18
N ASP A 197 35.48 -6.06 -6.99
CA ASP A 197 34.16 -6.67 -6.80
C ASP A 197 33.02 -5.74 -7.26
N TYR A 198 33.31 -4.45 -7.51
CA TYR A 198 32.34 -3.40 -7.78
C TYR A 198 32.38 -2.97 -9.25
N PRO A 199 31.23 -2.57 -9.83
CA PRO A 199 31.22 -1.98 -11.17
C PRO A 199 31.95 -0.64 -11.17
N THR A 200 32.44 -0.22 -12.33
CA THR A 200 33.03 1.12 -12.50
C THR A 200 31.97 2.21 -12.29
N ALA A 201 32.40 3.44 -12.00
CA ALA A 201 31.49 4.57 -11.84
C ALA A 201 30.56 4.75 -13.06
N GLU A 202 31.09 4.60 -14.28
CA GLU A 202 30.33 4.70 -15.53
C GLU A 202 29.31 3.56 -15.68
N GLN A 203 29.71 2.31 -15.37
CA GLN A 203 28.80 1.16 -15.38
C GLN A 203 27.68 1.33 -14.36
N PHE A 204 28.01 1.82 -13.17
CA PHE A 204 27.06 2.09 -12.09
C PHE A 204 26.06 3.20 -12.49
N GLU A 205 26.55 4.29 -13.07
CA GLU A 205 25.73 5.41 -13.54
C GLU A 205 24.76 4.99 -14.65
N LYS A 206 25.27 4.29 -15.68
CA LYS A 206 24.48 3.81 -16.81
C LYS A 206 23.44 2.77 -16.41
N ALA A 207 23.75 1.95 -15.41
CA ALA A 207 22.84 0.91 -14.96
C ALA A 207 21.63 1.46 -14.19
N ILE A 208 21.71 2.65 -13.60
CA ILE A 208 20.60 3.28 -12.88
C ILE A 208 19.80 4.12 -13.87
N ASP A 209 18.70 3.63 -14.40
CA ASP A 209 17.86 4.44 -15.30
C ASP A 209 16.41 4.00 -15.26
N PHE A 210 15.51 4.87 -15.73
CA PHE A 210 14.15 4.46 -16.02
C PHE A 210 13.56 5.20 -17.22
N GLN A 211 12.70 4.52 -17.94
CA GLN A 211 11.96 5.02 -19.09
C GLN A 211 10.47 4.75 -18.89
N VAL A 212 9.66 5.77 -19.18
CA VAL A 212 8.20 5.67 -19.20
C VAL A 212 7.75 5.79 -20.64
N THR A 213 6.95 4.81 -21.08
CA THR A 213 6.35 4.80 -22.41
C THR A 213 4.84 4.79 -22.25
N PHE A 214 4.15 5.70 -22.95
CA PHE A 214 2.69 5.77 -23.02
C PHE A 214 2.24 5.22 -24.37
N MET A 215 1.19 4.41 -24.38
CA MET A 215 0.56 3.92 -25.60
C MET A 215 -0.95 4.04 -25.48
N PRO A 216 -1.66 4.49 -26.53
CA PRO A 216 -3.12 4.45 -26.53
C PRO A 216 -3.59 3.01 -26.39
N LEU A 217 -4.76 2.83 -25.78
CA LEU A 217 -5.41 1.52 -25.75
C LEU A 217 -5.89 1.19 -27.18
N PRO A 218 -5.70 -0.03 -27.68
CA PRO A 218 -6.21 -0.42 -29.00
C PRO A 218 -7.74 -0.33 -29.03
N ASP A 219 -8.29 0.32 -30.05
CA ASP A 219 -9.73 0.39 -30.32
C ASP A 219 -10.08 -0.47 -31.52
N ARG A 220 -11.25 -1.13 -31.46
CA ARG A 220 -11.82 -1.97 -32.52
C ARG A 220 -12.00 -1.20 -33.82
N THR A 221 -12.28 0.11 -33.75
CA THR A 221 -12.45 0.96 -34.92
C THR A 221 -11.15 1.24 -35.68
N HIS A 222 -10.00 0.81 -35.15
CA HIS A 222 -8.68 1.02 -35.75
C HIS A 222 -8.02 -0.26 -36.28
N ALA A 223 -8.75 -1.37 -36.38
CA ALA A 223 -8.23 -2.57 -37.03
C ALA A 223 -7.98 -2.29 -38.53
N VAL A 224 -6.73 -2.45 -38.97
CA VAL A 224 -6.32 -2.24 -40.38
C VAL A 224 -6.67 -3.45 -41.27
N PHE A 225 -6.96 -4.60 -40.65
CA PHE A 225 -7.25 -5.86 -41.32
C PHE A 225 -8.58 -6.44 -40.82
N ASP A 226 -9.26 -7.20 -41.67
CA ASP A 226 -10.45 -7.95 -41.27
C ASP A 226 -10.04 -9.04 -40.28
N VAL A 227 -10.41 -8.83 -39.02
CA VAL A 227 -10.29 -9.82 -37.94
C VAL A 227 -11.57 -10.65 -37.96
N ASP A 228 -11.45 -11.98 -37.93
CA ASP A 228 -12.62 -12.85 -37.92
C ASP A 228 -13.44 -12.71 -36.62
N GLU A 229 -14.69 -13.20 -36.62
CA GLU A 229 -15.57 -13.05 -35.46
C GLU A 229 -15.05 -13.79 -34.21
N GLU A 230 -14.24 -14.83 -34.39
CA GLU A 230 -13.68 -15.62 -33.29
C GLU A 230 -12.55 -14.87 -32.59
N ASP A 231 -11.59 -14.31 -33.34
CA ASP A 231 -10.51 -13.49 -32.79
C ASP A 231 -11.05 -12.19 -32.17
N GLN A 232 -12.12 -11.60 -32.73
CA GLN A 232 -12.79 -10.45 -32.12
C GLN A 232 -13.36 -10.78 -30.74
N LYS A 233 -14.03 -11.93 -30.60
CA LYS A 233 -14.56 -12.38 -29.29
C LYS A 233 -13.44 -12.69 -28.31
N ALA A 234 -12.33 -13.25 -28.78
CA ALA A 234 -11.16 -13.50 -27.94
C ALA A 234 -10.56 -12.19 -27.41
N LEU A 235 -10.47 -11.14 -28.25
CA LEU A 235 -10.01 -9.82 -27.83
C LEU A 235 -10.96 -9.17 -26.82
N ASP A 236 -12.27 -9.24 -27.05
CA ASP A 236 -13.28 -8.73 -26.12
C ASP A 236 -13.16 -9.42 -24.75
N THR A 237 -13.07 -10.75 -24.74
CA THR A 237 -12.90 -11.55 -23.51
C THR A 237 -11.61 -11.16 -22.77
N PHE A 238 -10.51 -10.98 -23.50
CA PHE A 238 -9.24 -10.55 -22.92
C PHE A 238 -9.34 -9.16 -22.26
N MET A 239 -10.04 -8.22 -22.91
CA MET A 239 -10.25 -6.89 -22.37
C MET A 239 -11.16 -6.89 -21.14
N GLU A 240 -12.22 -7.71 -21.13
CA GLU A 240 -13.08 -7.92 -19.97
C GLU A 240 -12.31 -8.49 -18.78
N ASP A 241 -11.49 -9.52 -19.01
CA ASP A 241 -10.62 -10.11 -18.00
C ASP A 241 -9.61 -9.10 -17.44
N ALA A 242 -9.02 -8.28 -18.31
CA ALA A 242 -8.07 -7.26 -17.88
C ALA A 242 -8.73 -6.16 -17.05
N LEU A 243 -9.95 -5.74 -17.41
CA LEU A 243 -10.74 -4.82 -16.60
C LEU A 243 -11.09 -5.42 -15.24
N LYS A 244 -11.52 -6.67 -15.22
CA LYS A 244 -11.83 -7.38 -13.97
C LYS A 244 -10.61 -7.41 -13.04
N ARG A 245 -9.43 -7.75 -13.57
CA ARG A 245 -8.16 -7.70 -12.80
C ARG A 245 -7.84 -6.30 -12.28
N ALA A 246 -8.09 -5.26 -13.07
CA ALA A 246 -7.89 -3.88 -12.64
C ALA A 246 -8.83 -3.51 -11.48
N VAL A 247 -10.11 -3.86 -11.58
CA VAL A 247 -11.12 -3.63 -10.53
C VAL A 247 -10.76 -4.44 -9.26
N ASP A 248 -10.36 -5.70 -9.40
CA ASP A 248 -9.94 -6.53 -8.27
C ASP A 248 -8.70 -5.97 -7.56
N ASP A 249 -7.72 -5.44 -8.29
CA ASP A 249 -6.56 -4.72 -7.71
C ASP A 249 -6.99 -3.45 -6.95
N LEU A 250 -7.98 -2.70 -7.46
CA LEU A 250 -8.53 -1.55 -6.72
C LEU A 250 -9.24 -1.97 -5.43
N ARG A 251 -10.00 -3.06 -5.48
CA ARG A 251 -10.67 -3.64 -4.31
C ARG A 251 -9.64 -4.03 -3.25
N GLU A 252 -8.59 -4.78 -3.63
CA GLU A 252 -7.51 -5.21 -2.74
C GLU A 252 -6.78 -4.02 -2.09
N ARG A 253 -6.57 -2.93 -2.84
CA ARG A 253 -5.92 -1.72 -2.34
C ARG A 253 -6.69 -1.01 -1.24
N ILE A 254 -8.02 -1.13 -1.19
CA ILE A 254 -8.84 -0.60 -0.10
C ILE A 254 -8.96 -1.60 1.03
N THR A 255 -9.27 -2.87 0.73
CA THR A 255 -9.56 -3.88 1.74
C THR A 255 -8.33 -4.23 2.57
N THR A 256 -7.15 -4.33 1.97
CA THR A 256 -5.90 -4.66 2.68
C THR A 256 -5.58 -3.67 3.81
N PRO A 257 -5.43 -2.35 3.57
CA PRO A 257 -5.15 -1.40 4.64
C PRO A 257 -6.30 -1.27 5.63
N LEU A 258 -7.55 -1.51 5.20
CA LEU A 258 -8.73 -1.51 6.08
C LEU A 258 -8.68 -2.68 7.07
N HIS A 259 -8.39 -3.90 6.61
CA HIS A 259 -8.20 -5.07 7.48
C HIS A 259 -7.02 -4.88 8.43
N ASP A 260 -5.88 -4.39 7.93
CA ASP A 260 -4.71 -4.02 8.73
C ASP A 260 -5.05 -3.04 9.88
N LEU A 261 -5.95 -2.09 9.62
CA LEU A 261 -6.41 -1.13 10.64
C LEU A 261 -7.36 -1.80 11.64
N ILE A 262 -8.31 -2.62 11.18
CA ILE A 262 -9.24 -3.36 12.04
C ILE A 262 -8.47 -4.28 12.99
N ASP A 263 -7.51 -5.05 12.47
CA ASP A 263 -6.66 -5.93 13.28
C ASP A 263 -5.92 -5.11 14.34
N LYS A 264 -5.36 -3.97 13.95
CA LYS A 264 -4.64 -3.10 14.88
C LYS A 264 -5.53 -2.43 15.93
N LEU A 265 -6.80 -2.19 15.63
CA LEU A 265 -7.78 -1.67 16.59
C LEU A 265 -8.23 -2.73 17.59
N ASN A 266 -8.29 -4.00 17.16
CA ASN A 266 -8.63 -5.15 18.00
C ASN A 266 -7.47 -5.64 18.86
N GLU A 267 -6.22 -5.32 18.49
CA GLU A 267 -5.06 -5.60 19.34
C GLU A 267 -5.13 -4.84 20.67
N THR A 268 -5.04 -5.57 21.79
CA THR A 268 -4.93 -4.99 23.12
C THR A 268 -3.65 -4.15 23.21
N PRO A 269 -3.70 -2.85 23.54
CA PRO A 269 -2.48 -2.06 23.68
C PRO A 269 -1.64 -2.59 24.82
N LYS A 270 -0.43 -3.10 24.53
CA LYS A 270 0.56 -3.33 25.58
C LYS A 270 0.91 -1.98 26.22
N LYS A 271 0.84 -1.90 27.56
CA LYS A 271 1.20 -0.69 28.32
C LYS A 271 2.61 -0.23 27.94
N LYS A 272 2.80 1.08 27.81
CA LYS A 272 4.11 1.72 27.69
C LYS A 272 4.92 1.35 28.95
N GLY A 273 5.89 0.43 28.83
CA GLY A 273 6.70 -0.05 29.95
C GLY A 273 6.68 -1.56 30.21
N SER A 274 5.80 -2.34 29.55
CA SER A 274 5.99 -3.81 29.49
C SER A 274 6.97 -4.12 28.36
N GLY A 275 8.24 -3.79 28.57
CA GLY A 275 9.31 -4.20 27.67
C GLY A 275 9.46 -5.71 27.76
N ASP A 276 9.10 -6.41 26.69
CA ASP A 276 9.89 -7.57 26.29
C ASP A 276 11.35 -7.05 26.13
N GLU A 277 12.35 -7.83 26.54
CA GLU A 277 13.76 -7.43 26.74
C GLU A 277 14.45 -6.78 25.50
N ASP A 278 13.77 -6.72 24.36
CA ASP A 278 14.22 -6.13 23.09
C ASP A 278 13.66 -4.72 22.77
N GLY A 279 12.94 -4.05 23.67
CA GLY A 279 12.62 -2.61 23.54
C GLY A 279 11.74 -2.20 22.34
N LYS A 280 11.20 -3.15 21.57
CA LYS A 280 10.25 -2.87 20.47
C LYS A 280 8.82 -2.91 21.01
N GLY A 281 8.32 -1.77 21.47
CA GLY A 281 6.90 -1.63 21.86
C GLY A 281 5.96 -1.85 20.67
N THR A 282 5.47 -3.08 20.49
CA THR A 282 4.59 -3.50 19.39
C THR A 282 3.12 -3.12 19.57
N GLY A 283 2.72 -2.62 20.74
CA GLY A 283 1.31 -2.36 21.09
C GLY A 283 0.78 -0.92 20.90
N ILE A 284 1.56 0.01 20.35
CA ILE A 284 1.13 1.41 20.22
C ILE A 284 0.36 1.60 18.90
N PHE A 285 -0.89 2.05 18.98
CA PHE A 285 -1.67 2.48 17.82
C PHE A 285 -1.03 3.74 17.20
N ARG A 286 -0.66 3.65 15.91
CA ARG A 286 0.01 4.73 15.16
C ARG A 286 -0.91 5.28 14.09
N ASP A 287 -0.91 6.60 13.92
CA ASP A 287 -1.73 7.34 12.94
C ASP A 287 -1.42 6.96 11.50
N THR A 288 -0.24 6.40 11.28
CA THR A 288 0.15 5.83 10.00
C THR A 288 -0.85 4.79 9.51
N LYS A 289 -1.52 4.04 10.40
CA LYS A 289 -2.54 3.07 9.99
C LYS A 289 -3.82 3.75 9.48
N ILE A 290 -4.23 4.85 10.10
CA ILE A 290 -5.35 5.67 9.63
C ILE A 290 -4.99 6.30 8.28
N THR A 291 -3.80 6.89 8.19
CA THR A 291 -3.29 7.56 6.98
C THR A 291 -3.19 6.59 5.80
N ASN A 292 -2.76 5.35 6.03
CA ASN A 292 -2.69 4.33 4.98
C ASN A 292 -4.06 4.05 4.34
N VAL A 293 -5.15 4.02 5.13
CA VAL A 293 -6.50 3.79 4.60
C VAL A 293 -6.99 5.01 3.83
N THR A 294 -6.80 6.22 4.36
CA THR A 294 -7.22 7.45 3.68
C THR A 294 -6.47 7.66 2.36
N ASP A 295 -5.17 7.40 2.35
CA ASP A 295 -4.33 7.49 1.15
C ASP A 295 -4.74 6.46 0.10
N ALA A 296 -5.09 5.24 0.54
CA ALA A 296 -5.56 4.19 -0.35
C ALA A 296 -6.89 4.59 -1.02
N VAL A 297 -7.87 5.08 -0.25
CA VAL A 297 -9.16 5.56 -0.79
C VAL A 297 -8.95 6.71 -1.76
N ALA A 298 -8.11 7.69 -1.42
CA ALA A 298 -7.84 8.84 -2.29
C ALA A 298 -7.26 8.41 -3.65
N ILE A 299 -6.36 7.43 -3.65
CA ILE A 299 -5.72 6.93 -4.88
C ILE A 299 -6.68 6.05 -5.68
N VAL A 300 -7.42 5.15 -5.03
CA VAL A 300 -8.40 4.31 -5.72
C VAL A 300 -9.48 5.15 -6.38
N ARG A 301 -9.92 6.24 -5.75
CA ARG A 301 -10.85 7.20 -6.37
C ARG A 301 -10.30 7.81 -7.67
N LYS A 302 -9.01 8.17 -7.70
CA LYS A 302 -8.34 8.65 -8.93
C LYS A 302 -8.22 7.55 -10.00
N LEU A 303 -8.12 6.29 -9.59
CA LEU A 303 -7.94 5.15 -10.48
C LEU A 303 -9.23 4.51 -10.97
N ALA A 304 -10.38 4.74 -10.32
CA ALA A 304 -11.61 3.98 -10.55
C ALA A 304 -12.25 4.11 -11.95
N MET A 305 -11.76 4.97 -12.86
CA MET A 305 -12.29 5.07 -14.24
C MET A 305 -13.82 5.29 -14.32
N GLU A 306 -14.41 5.97 -13.32
CA GLU A 306 -15.87 6.15 -13.15
C GLU A 306 -16.66 4.87 -12.83
N ASP A 307 -16.00 3.81 -12.38
CA ASP A 307 -16.65 2.62 -11.85
C ASP A 307 -17.49 2.97 -10.61
N SER A 308 -18.81 2.92 -10.77
CA SER A 308 -19.76 3.32 -9.73
C SER A 308 -19.65 2.45 -8.49
N GLU A 309 -19.26 1.18 -8.63
CA GLU A 309 -19.17 0.25 -7.53
C GLU A 309 -17.96 0.54 -6.65
N VAL A 310 -16.79 0.72 -7.28
CA VAL A 310 -15.54 1.07 -6.59
C VAL A 310 -15.66 2.44 -5.93
N LEU A 311 -16.30 3.41 -6.59
CA LEU A 311 -16.54 4.74 -6.03
C LEU A 311 -17.51 4.69 -4.84
N ALA A 312 -18.60 3.93 -4.91
CA ALA A 312 -19.51 3.75 -3.78
C ALA A 312 -18.79 3.10 -2.58
N ALA A 313 -17.91 2.13 -2.82
CA ALA A 313 -17.10 1.53 -1.77
C ALA A 313 -16.12 2.55 -1.14
N CYS A 314 -15.50 3.41 -1.95
CA CYS A 314 -14.69 4.52 -1.43
C CYS A 314 -15.51 5.42 -0.49
N ASP A 315 -16.73 5.80 -0.89
CA ASP A 315 -17.61 6.66 -0.09
C ASP A 315 -18.03 5.99 1.23
N MET A 316 -18.29 4.68 1.21
CA MET A 316 -18.61 3.90 2.41
C MET A 316 -17.44 3.88 3.40
N VAL A 317 -16.22 3.61 2.91
CA VAL A 317 -15.01 3.58 3.76
C VAL A 317 -14.71 4.97 4.30
N GLU A 318 -14.76 6.01 3.47
CA GLU A 318 -14.48 7.39 3.88
C GLU A 318 -15.47 7.87 4.96
N SER A 319 -16.76 7.56 4.79
CA SER A 319 -17.81 7.88 5.77
C SER A 319 -17.63 7.14 7.10
N ALA A 320 -17.11 5.92 7.07
CA ALA A 320 -16.83 5.15 8.29
C ALA A 320 -15.52 5.54 8.96
N MET A 321 -14.53 5.98 8.18
CA MET A 321 -13.24 6.45 8.66
C MET A 321 -13.31 7.88 9.23
N LYS A 322 -14.23 8.73 8.78
CA LYS A 322 -14.33 10.14 9.21
C LYS A 322 -14.26 10.33 10.73
N PRO A 323 -15.04 9.60 11.57
CA PRO A 323 -14.95 9.73 13.02
C PRO A 323 -13.60 9.27 13.60
N VAL A 324 -12.94 8.30 12.97
CA VAL A 324 -11.62 7.79 13.38
C VAL A 324 -10.52 8.81 13.05
N VAL A 325 -10.66 9.50 11.91
CA VAL A 325 -9.77 10.56 11.45
C VAL A 325 -9.93 11.84 12.26
N ASP A 326 -11.17 12.22 12.59
CA ASP A 326 -11.46 13.45 13.34
C ASP A 326 -11.04 13.36 14.82
N TYR A 327 -10.99 12.14 15.39
CA TYR A 327 -10.74 11.92 16.82
C TYR A 327 -9.66 10.85 17.10
N PRO A 328 -8.42 10.99 16.60
CA PRO A 328 -7.38 9.98 16.75
C PRO A 328 -6.95 9.78 18.21
N GLU A 329 -6.96 10.84 19.03
CA GLU A 329 -6.66 10.74 20.46
C GLU A 329 -7.67 9.87 21.21
N ALA A 330 -8.96 9.99 20.89
CA ALA A 330 -10.01 9.18 21.51
C ALA A 330 -9.80 7.69 21.20
N VAL A 331 -9.40 7.38 19.96
CA VAL A 331 -9.07 6.02 19.52
C VAL A 331 -7.81 5.49 20.23
N ARG A 332 -6.82 6.34 20.55
CA ARG A 332 -5.62 5.90 21.29
C ARG A 332 -5.89 5.63 22.76
N GLN A 333 -6.70 6.47 23.39
CA GLN A 333 -6.86 6.51 24.85
C GLN A 333 -7.98 5.60 25.35
N SER A 334 -9.05 5.41 24.57
CA SER A 334 -10.23 4.67 25.03
C SER A 334 -10.36 3.29 24.34
N PRO A 335 -10.31 2.18 25.12
CA PRO A 335 -10.59 0.84 24.60
C PRO A 335 -11.99 0.72 23.99
N VAL A 336 -12.99 1.34 24.60
CA VAL A 336 -14.39 1.32 24.13
C VAL A 336 -14.52 1.98 22.76
N VAL A 337 -13.81 3.09 22.54
CA VAL A 337 -13.81 3.79 21.24
C VAL A 337 -13.13 2.95 20.16
N ARG A 338 -12.06 2.21 20.49
CA ARG A 338 -11.42 1.30 19.53
C ARG A 338 -12.31 0.14 19.14
N GLU A 339 -12.96 -0.50 20.12
CA GLU A 339 -13.86 -1.62 19.84
C GLU A 339 -15.02 -1.18 18.96
N ALA A 340 -15.62 -0.02 19.25
CA ALA A 340 -16.68 0.55 18.43
C ALA A 340 -16.19 0.90 17.01
N ALA A 341 -15.00 1.51 16.88
CA ALA A 341 -14.39 1.81 15.58
C ALA A 341 -14.08 0.53 14.79
N ALA A 342 -13.51 -0.49 15.43
CA ALA A 342 -13.20 -1.78 14.81
C ALA A 342 -14.47 -2.46 14.30
N LYS A 343 -15.53 -2.49 15.12
CA LYS A 343 -16.83 -3.04 14.72
C LYS A 343 -17.42 -2.29 13.53
N ARG A 344 -17.44 -0.96 13.57
CA ARG A 344 -17.94 -0.12 12.47
C ARG A 344 -17.18 -0.35 11.16
N LEU A 345 -15.85 -0.45 11.22
CA LEU A 345 -15.02 -0.71 10.05
C LEU A 345 -15.17 -2.15 9.55
N ALA A 346 -15.32 -3.13 10.45
CA ALA A 346 -15.60 -4.52 10.09
C ALA A 346 -16.96 -4.68 9.39
N ASP A 347 -17.99 -3.95 9.83
CA ASP A 347 -19.30 -3.94 9.17
C ASP A 347 -19.20 -3.39 7.73
N VAL A 348 -18.40 -2.33 7.52
CA VAL A 348 -18.16 -1.79 6.17
C VAL A 348 -17.34 -2.75 5.31
N ALA A 349 -16.27 -3.35 5.85
CA ALA A 349 -15.49 -4.36 5.15
C ALA A 349 -16.37 -5.55 4.72
N SER A 350 -17.27 -6.00 5.60
CA SER A 350 -18.23 -7.07 5.28
C SER A 350 -19.21 -6.68 4.18
N LYS A 351 -19.72 -5.45 4.20
CA LYS A 351 -20.61 -4.93 3.14
C LYS A 351 -19.90 -4.80 1.81
N MET A 352 -18.66 -4.32 1.80
CA MET A 352 -17.83 -4.28 0.59
C MET A 352 -17.61 -5.69 0.04
N GLY A 353 -17.30 -6.67 0.90
CA GLY A 353 -17.17 -8.06 0.49
C GLY A 353 -18.44 -8.62 -0.17
N ALA A 354 -19.62 -8.31 0.39
CA ALA A 354 -20.90 -8.70 -0.19
C ALA A 354 -21.21 -7.98 -1.52
N PHE A 355 -20.76 -6.73 -1.66
CA PHE A 355 -20.95 -5.92 -2.86
C PHE A 355 -20.03 -6.35 -4.01
N PHE A 356 -18.84 -6.86 -3.69
CA PHE A 356 -17.84 -7.29 -4.68
C PHE A 356 -17.84 -8.78 -5.00
N GLY A 357 -18.45 -9.62 -4.17
CA GLY A 357 -18.56 -11.07 -4.34
C GLY A 357 -19.88 -11.56 -4.95
N GLY A 358 -20.73 -10.64 -5.40
CA GLY A 358 -22.03 -10.91 -6.03
C GLY A 358 -21.97 -11.13 -7.53
#